data_AF-A0A976DLZ9-F1
#
_entry.id   AF-A0A976DLZ9-F1
#
_cell.length_a   1.000
_cell.length_b   1.000
_cell.length_c   1.000
_cell.angle_alpha   90.00
_cell.angle_beta   90.00
_cell.angle_gamma   90.00
#
_symmetry.space_group_name_H-M   'P 1'
#
loop_
_entity.id
_entity.type
_entity.pdbx_description
1 polymer ?
#
loop_
_entity_poly.entity_id
_entity_poly.type
_entity_poly.pdbx_seq_one_letter_code
_entity_poly.pdbx_strand_id
1 'polypeptide(L)'
;MQDIAALEGRITAALERISKGVDRLAATPRPMPPVPSPPTSAPAAPAGDAALRAQLEEERALVTQLQARLRSLKDREPKGDLTEKIEKLTQQLDVQGLELQRMRRTNSTLRDQLASLRQAQMSGVIDPQLINKSLVAELDALRALRLTEVAEMDEILAALEPHLTPTPN
;
A
#
# COMPACT_ATOMS: atom_id res chain seq x y z
N MET A 1 -6.56 19.66 2.05
CA MET A 1 -7.52 19.98 3.14
C MET A 1 -8.97 19.66 2.77
N GLN A 2 -9.42 19.87 1.53
CA GLN A 2 -10.80 19.54 1.11
C GLN A 2 -11.09 18.01 1.10
N ASP A 3 -10.08 17.17 0.83
CA ASP A 3 -10.25 15.72 0.80
C ASP A 3 -10.51 15.09 2.19
N ILE A 4 -9.96 15.71 3.25
CA ILE A 4 -10.14 15.25 4.62
C ILE A 4 -11.58 15.50 5.06
N ALA A 5 -12.12 16.68 4.79
CA ALA A 5 -13.52 17.00 5.07
C ALA A 5 -14.51 16.10 4.30
N ALA A 6 -14.18 15.74 3.05
CA ALA A 6 -14.98 14.81 2.26
C ALA A 6 -14.95 13.38 2.83
N LEU A 7 -13.81 12.94 3.37
CA LEU A 7 -13.67 11.63 4.04
C LEU A 7 -14.42 11.61 5.37
N GLU A 8 -14.34 12.67 6.18
CA GLU A 8 -15.07 12.80 7.44
C GLU A 8 -16.60 12.78 7.22
N GLY A 9 -17.08 13.47 6.18
CA GLY A 9 -18.50 13.43 5.77
C GLY A 9 -18.97 12.04 5.34
N ARG A 10 -18.10 11.26 4.68
CA ARG A 10 -18.42 9.87 4.30
C ARG A 10 -18.43 8.93 5.50
N ILE A 11 -17.50 9.11 6.44
CA ILE A 11 -17.41 8.28 7.65
C ILE A 11 -18.64 8.51 8.55
N THR A 12 -19.02 9.77 8.78
CA THR A 12 -20.22 10.10 9.57
C THR A 12 -21.50 9.52 8.95
N ALA A 13 -21.66 9.64 7.63
CA ALA A 13 -22.79 9.03 6.92
C ALA A 13 -22.80 7.48 6.99
N ALA A 14 -21.62 6.85 7.00
CA ALA A 14 -21.49 5.40 7.18
C ALA A 14 -21.88 4.96 8.60
N LEU A 15 -21.44 5.69 9.62
CA LEU A 15 -21.75 5.41 11.02
C LEU A 15 -23.25 5.55 11.31
N GLU A 16 -23.92 6.58 10.78
CA GLU A 16 -25.37 6.70 10.91
C GLU A 16 -26.14 5.53 10.27
N ARG A 17 -25.68 5.06 9.11
CA ARG A 17 -26.31 3.93 8.41
C ARG A 17 -26.16 2.63 9.22
N ILE A 18 -25.02 2.44 9.88
CA ILE A 18 -24.79 1.29 10.77
C ILE A 18 -25.68 1.38 12.01
N SER A 19 -25.75 2.55 12.66
CA SER A 19 -26.65 2.76 13.82
C SER A 19 -28.09 2.41 13.48
N LYS A 20 -28.61 2.95 12.37
CA LYS A 20 -29.97 2.64 11.87
C LYS A 20 -30.15 1.14 11.56
N GLY A 21 -29.10 0.46 11.11
CA GLY A 21 -29.11 -0.98 10.87
C GLY A 21 -29.19 -1.80 12.17
N VAL A 22 -28.46 -1.39 13.21
CA VAL A 22 -28.49 -2.02 14.54
C VAL A 22 -29.84 -1.80 15.21
N ASP A 23 -30.40 -0.59 15.11
CA ASP A 23 -31.72 -0.28 15.65
C ASP A 23 -32.82 -1.12 14.98
N ARG A 24 -32.74 -1.35 13.66
CA ARG A 24 -33.66 -2.25 12.94
C ARG A 24 -33.52 -3.70 13.36
N LEU A 25 -32.30 -4.16 13.64
CA LEU A 25 -32.05 -5.52 14.11
C LEU A 25 -32.58 -5.71 15.55
N ALA A 26 -32.46 -4.68 16.39
CA ALA A 26 -33.02 -4.65 17.74
C ALA A 26 -34.55 -4.53 17.73
N ALA A 27 -35.11 -3.77 16.78
CA ALA A 27 -36.55 -3.59 16.63
C ALA A 27 -37.24 -4.74 15.87
N THR A 28 -36.48 -5.63 15.24
CA THR A 28 -37.03 -6.87 14.68
C THR A 28 -37.36 -7.79 15.85
N PRO A 29 -38.65 -8.01 16.17
CA PRO A 29 -39.02 -8.89 17.26
C PRO A 29 -38.53 -10.30 16.90
N ARG A 30 -37.57 -10.80 17.68
CA ARG A 30 -37.20 -12.21 17.62
C ARG A 30 -38.46 -12.99 18.01
N PRO A 31 -39.01 -13.87 17.16
CA PRO A 31 -40.18 -14.65 17.53
C PRO A 31 -39.82 -15.44 18.79
N MET A 32 -40.44 -15.08 19.91
CA MET A 32 -40.30 -15.84 21.15
C MET A 32 -40.98 -17.19 20.91
N PRO A 33 -40.29 -18.32 21.12
CA PRO A 33 -40.97 -19.61 21.15
C PRO A 33 -42.01 -19.58 22.28
N PRO A 34 -43.24 -20.11 22.06
CA PRO A 34 -44.26 -20.14 23.09
C PRO A 34 -43.76 -20.91 24.32
N VAL A 35 -44.03 -20.36 25.50
CA VAL A 35 -43.69 -20.95 26.80
C VAL A 35 -44.40 -22.32 26.92
N PRO A 36 -43.69 -23.43 27.17
CA PRO A 36 -44.32 -24.74 27.22
C PRO A 36 -45.17 -24.89 28.49
N SER A 37 -46.47 -25.12 28.29
CA SER A 37 -47.38 -25.67 29.31
C SER A 37 -47.18 -27.20 29.40
N PRO A 38 -47.47 -27.86 30.54
CA PRO A 38 -47.13 -29.27 30.78
C PRO A 38 -47.79 -30.22 29.77
N PRO A 39 -47.22 -31.42 29.56
CA PRO A 39 -47.43 -32.19 28.33
C PRO A 39 -48.78 -32.92 28.34
N THR A 40 -49.74 -32.41 27.59
CA THR A 40 -50.81 -33.23 27.04
C THR A 40 -50.37 -33.74 25.67
N SER A 41 -50.10 -35.04 25.63
CA SER A 41 -49.84 -35.83 24.43
C SER A 41 -50.99 -35.69 23.43
N ALA A 42 -50.77 -34.89 22.39
CA ALA A 42 -51.47 -34.98 21.11
C ALA A 42 -50.39 -34.86 20.02
N PRO A 43 -50.40 -35.72 18.97
CA PRO A 43 -49.35 -35.74 17.96
C PRO A 43 -49.51 -34.52 17.05
N ALA A 44 -48.87 -33.40 17.43
CA ALA A 44 -48.70 -32.25 16.56
C ALA A 44 -47.69 -32.61 15.45
N ALA A 45 -48.25 -33.00 14.30
CA ALA A 45 -47.68 -33.11 12.96
C ALA A 45 -46.13 -33.21 12.82
N PRO A 46 -45.60 -34.35 12.30
CA PRO A 46 -44.19 -34.47 11.92
C PRO A 46 -43.75 -33.50 10.79
N ALA A 47 -44.69 -32.76 10.19
CA ALA A 47 -44.46 -31.85 9.08
C ALA A 47 -43.78 -30.53 9.47
N GLY A 48 -44.06 -29.97 10.67
CA GLY A 48 -43.47 -28.70 11.12
C GLY A 48 -41.98 -28.82 11.44
N ASP A 49 -41.61 -29.87 12.18
CA ASP A 49 -40.22 -30.17 12.49
C ASP A 49 -39.41 -30.56 11.24
N ALA A 50 -40.04 -31.24 10.27
CA ALA A 50 -39.40 -31.56 9.00
C ALA A 50 -39.14 -30.29 8.17
N ALA A 51 -40.09 -29.35 8.13
CA ALA A 51 -39.93 -28.08 7.43
C ALA A 51 -38.84 -27.20 8.06
N LEU A 52 -38.78 -27.12 9.39
CA LEU A 52 -37.73 -26.39 10.11
C LEU A 52 -36.34 -27.02 9.91
N ARG A 53 -36.25 -28.36 9.88
CA ARG A 53 -35.00 -29.07 9.57
C ARG A 53 -34.54 -28.82 8.13
N ALA A 54 -35.47 -28.81 7.17
CA ALA A 54 -35.16 -28.48 5.78
C ALA A 54 -34.63 -27.04 5.63
N GLN A 55 -35.25 -26.06 6.31
CA GLN A 55 -34.78 -24.68 6.33
C GLN A 55 -33.38 -24.54 6.96
N LEU A 56 -33.11 -25.27 8.05
CA LEU A 56 -31.77 -25.30 8.66
C LEU A 56 -30.71 -25.92 7.75
N GLU A 57 -31.06 -26.94 6.96
CA GLU A 57 -30.15 -27.52 5.97
C GLU A 57 -29.90 -26.56 4.81
N GLU A 58 -30.92 -25.86 4.31
CA GLU A 58 -30.79 -24.81 3.31
C GLU A 58 -29.91 -23.65 3.81
N GLU A 59 -30.14 -23.16 5.03
CA GLU A 59 -29.30 -22.12 5.64
C GLU A 59 -27.86 -22.58 5.82
N ARG A 60 -27.62 -23.83 6.24
CA ARG A 60 -26.26 -24.40 6.33
C ARG A 60 -25.60 -24.52 4.96
N ALA A 61 -26.34 -24.91 3.94
CA ALA A 61 -25.85 -24.95 2.56
C ALA A 61 -25.47 -23.55 2.05
N LEU A 62 -26.29 -22.54 2.34
CA LEU A 62 -25.98 -21.15 2.01
C LEU A 62 -24.77 -20.62 2.77
N VAL A 63 -24.65 -20.92 4.07
CA VAL A 63 -23.49 -20.53 4.89
C VAL A 63 -22.21 -21.17 4.35
N THR A 64 -22.22 -22.46 4.03
CA THR A 64 -21.03 -23.12 3.45
C THR A 64 -20.65 -22.55 2.09
N GLN A 65 -21.64 -22.24 1.23
CA GLN A 65 -21.40 -21.59 -0.06
C GLN A 65 -20.81 -20.18 0.09
N LEU A 66 -21.34 -19.38 1.02
CA LEU A 66 -20.84 -18.04 1.31
C LEU A 66 -19.44 -18.08 1.92
N GLN A 67 -19.15 -19.04 2.80
CA GLN A 67 -17.81 -19.26 3.33
C GLN A 67 -16.81 -19.66 2.24
N ALA A 68 -17.20 -20.53 1.30
CA ALA A 68 -16.37 -20.90 0.16
C ALA A 68 -16.09 -19.69 -0.75
N ARG A 69 -17.11 -18.85 -1.02
CA ARG A 69 -16.95 -17.59 -1.75
C ARG A 69 -16.01 -16.62 -1.03
N LEU A 70 -16.18 -16.43 0.28
CA LEU A 70 -15.31 -15.60 1.11
C LEU A 70 -13.85 -16.06 1.08
N ARG A 71 -13.60 -17.37 1.18
CA ARG A 71 -12.24 -17.93 1.04
C ARG A 71 -11.67 -17.62 -0.34
N SER A 72 -12.41 -17.91 -1.41
CA SER A 72 -11.93 -17.64 -2.78
C SER A 72 -11.71 -16.16 -3.09
N LEU A 73 -12.45 -15.25 -2.45
CA LEU A 73 -12.22 -13.81 -2.57
C LEU A 73 -11.01 -13.36 -1.75
N LYS A 74 -10.78 -13.97 -0.59
CA LYS A 74 -9.64 -13.67 0.27
C LYS A 74 -8.33 -14.21 -0.29
N ASP A 75 -8.37 -15.37 -0.94
CA ASP A 75 -7.25 -15.93 -1.71
C ASP A 75 -6.96 -15.11 -2.98
N ARG A 76 -7.99 -14.43 -3.53
CA ARG A 76 -7.87 -13.47 -4.64
C ARG A 76 -7.45 -12.06 -4.22
N GLU A 77 -7.47 -11.73 -2.94
CA GLU A 77 -6.94 -10.47 -2.40
C GLU A 77 -5.52 -10.70 -1.90
N PRO A 78 -4.48 -10.53 -2.75
CA PRO A 78 -3.09 -10.56 -2.30
C PRO A 78 -2.78 -9.24 -1.60
N LYS A 79 -3.37 -9.03 -0.42
CA LYS A 79 -3.08 -7.87 0.43
C LYS A 79 -1.59 -7.84 0.81
N GLY A 80 -0.96 -9.01 0.93
CA GLY A 80 0.49 -9.16 1.14
C GLY A 80 1.32 -8.60 -0.02
N ASP A 81 1.00 -8.95 -1.27
CA ASP A 81 1.75 -8.47 -2.43
C ASP A 81 1.66 -6.95 -2.60
N LEU A 82 0.50 -6.35 -2.27
CA LEU A 82 0.32 -4.90 -2.34
C LEU A 82 1.11 -4.19 -1.23
N THR A 83 1.09 -4.71 0.00
CA THR A 83 1.89 -4.14 1.09
C THR A 83 3.39 -4.26 0.82
N GLU A 84 3.85 -5.40 0.32
CA GLU A 84 5.25 -5.60 -0.05
C GLU A 84 5.67 -4.68 -1.21
N LYS A 85 4.79 -4.47 -2.21
CA LYS A 85 5.04 -3.51 -3.29
C LYS A 85 5.10 -2.07 -2.77
N ILE A 86 4.21 -1.69 -1.85
CA ILE A 86 4.24 -0.35 -1.23
C ILE A 86 5.54 -0.16 -0.45
N GLU A 87 5.98 -1.14 0.34
CA GLU A 87 7.24 -1.08 1.08
C GLU A 87 8.44 -0.93 0.14
N LYS A 88 8.51 -1.72 -0.94
CA LYS A 88 9.56 -1.62 -1.97
C LYS A 88 9.58 -0.24 -2.63
N LEU A 89 8.42 0.25 -3.06
CA LEU A 89 8.29 1.58 -3.68
C LEU A 89 8.68 2.70 -2.71
N THR A 90 8.36 2.56 -1.42
CA THR A 90 8.74 3.53 -0.39
C THR A 90 10.25 3.56 -0.21
N GLN A 91 10.90 2.39 -0.13
CA GLN A 91 12.35 2.29 -0.07
C GLN A 91 13.04 2.90 -1.30
N GLN A 92 12.50 2.66 -2.50
CA GLN A 92 13.02 3.27 -3.73
C GLN A 92 12.88 4.80 -3.72
N LEU A 93 11.75 5.33 -3.24
CA LEU A 93 11.56 6.78 -3.11
C LEU A 93 12.55 7.41 -2.11
N ASP A 94 12.85 6.74 -1.01
CA ASP A 94 13.83 7.22 -0.03
C ASP A 94 15.25 7.24 -0.62
N VAL A 95 15.65 6.18 -1.34
CA VAL A 95 16.95 6.12 -2.04
C VAL A 95 17.06 7.24 -3.09
N GLN A 96 16.05 7.38 -3.94
CA GLN A 96 16.01 8.46 -4.94
C GLN A 96 16.02 9.85 -4.29
N GLY A 97 15.36 10.01 -3.13
CA GLY A 97 15.39 11.25 -2.35
C GLY A 97 16.81 11.63 -1.90
N LEU A 98 17.57 10.65 -1.41
CA LEU A 98 18.97 10.85 -1.00
C LEU A 98 19.87 11.17 -2.20
N GLU A 99 19.67 10.51 -3.34
CA GLU A 99 20.41 10.77 -4.57
C GLU A 99 20.15 12.17 -5.11
N LEU A 100 18.88 12.61 -5.13
CA LEU A 100 18.52 13.97 -5.52
C LEU A 100 19.16 15.01 -4.60
N GLN A 101 19.21 14.76 -3.29
CA GLN A 101 19.89 15.66 -2.36
C GLN A 101 21.40 15.72 -2.64
N ARG A 102 22.03 14.57 -2.90
CA ARG A 102 23.46 14.49 -3.26
C ARG A 102 23.73 15.26 -4.56
N MET A 103 22.90 15.06 -5.58
CA MET A 103 23.01 15.76 -6.86
C MET A 103 22.82 17.28 -6.72
N ARG A 104 21.85 17.72 -5.91
CA ARG A 104 21.67 19.17 -5.62
C ARG A 104 22.90 19.76 -4.96
N ARG A 105 23.52 19.04 -4.01
CA ARG A 105 24.74 19.48 -3.33
C ARG A 105 25.91 19.59 -4.29
N THR A 106 26.19 18.56 -5.11
CA THR A 106 27.27 18.61 -6.10
C THR A 106 27.06 19.74 -7.10
N ASN A 107 25.82 19.94 -7.55
CA ASN A 107 25.48 21.00 -8.48
C ASN A 107 25.63 22.40 -7.88
N SER A 108 25.31 22.59 -6.58
CA SER A 108 25.59 23.85 -5.87
C SER A 108 27.09 24.14 -5.78
N THR A 109 27.90 23.16 -5.40
CA THR A 109 29.36 23.30 -5.33
C THR A 109 29.96 23.68 -6.69
N LEU A 110 29.52 23.04 -7.77
CA LEU A 110 29.99 23.36 -9.12
C LEU A 110 29.62 24.80 -9.52
N ARG A 111 28.42 25.28 -9.19
CA ARG A 111 28.02 26.66 -9.46
C ARG A 111 28.88 27.68 -8.72
N ASP A 112 29.16 27.43 -7.44
CA ASP A 112 30.00 28.32 -6.62
C ASP A 112 31.44 28.41 -7.15
N GLN A 113 31.97 27.28 -7.64
CA GLN A 113 33.28 27.23 -8.26
C GLN A 113 33.34 27.91 -9.62
N LEU A 114 32.31 27.72 -10.46
CA LEU A 114 32.19 28.46 -11.73
C LEU A 114 32.10 29.97 -11.48
N ALA A 115 31.39 30.40 -10.45
CA ALA A 115 31.33 31.80 -10.06
C ALA A 115 32.71 32.32 -9.62
N SER A 116 33.43 31.55 -8.81
CA SER A 116 34.79 31.90 -8.35
C SER A 116 35.79 31.98 -9.51
N LEU A 117 35.73 31.04 -10.46
CA LEU A 117 36.56 31.05 -11.67
C LEU A 117 36.25 32.26 -12.56
N ARG A 118 34.97 32.58 -12.77
CA ARG A 118 34.58 33.76 -13.55
C ARG A 118 35.07 35.05 -12.90
N GLN A 119 34.96 35.17 -11.57
CA GLN A 119 35.47 36.34 -10.85
C GLN A 119 36.99 36.47 -10.98
N ALA A 120 37.73 35.37 -10.85
CA ALA A 120 39.17 35.34 -11.04
C ALA A 120 39.57 35.77 -12.47
N GLN A 121 38.89 35.21 -13.48
CA GLN A 121 39.07 35.59 -14.89
C GLN A 121 38.78 37.08 -15.15
N MET A 122 37.67 37.62 -14.62
CA MET A 122 37.31 39.03 -14.75
C MET A 122 38.32 39.98 -14.10
N SER A 123 38.94 39.55 -12.99
CA SER A 123 40.01 40.31 -12.33
C SER A 123 41.37 40.20 -13.02
N GLY A 124 41.49 39.37 -14.08
CA GLY A 124 42.76 39.07 -14.75
C GLY A 124 43.74 38.27 -13.90
N VAL A 125 43.31 37.79 -12.72
CA VAL A 125 44.12 36.98 -11.82
C VAL A 125 43.90 35.52 -12.15
N ILE A 126 44.93 34.87 -12.70
CA ILE A 126 44.98 33.41 -12.82
C ILE A 126 45.61 32.89 -11.54
N ASP A 127 44.79 32.37 -10.63
CA ASP A 127 45.25 31.68 -9.42
C ASP A 127 45.32 30.16 -9.65
N PRO A 128 46.53 29.57 -9.71
CA PRO A 128 46.70 28.12 -9.85
C PRO A 128 45.99 27.31 -8.76
N GLN A 129 45.85 27.85 -7.54
CA GLN A 129 45.13 27.16 -6.46
C GLN A 129 43.63 27.08 -6.74
N LEU A 130 43.06 28.08 -7.41
CA LEU A 130 41.64 28.13 -7.75
C LEU A 130 41.31 27.15 -8.88
N ILE A 131 42.22 27.00 -9.85
CA ILE A 131 42.16 25.97 -10.90
C ILE A 131 42.26 24.57 -10.30
N ASN A 132 43.22 24.34 -9.38
CA ASN A 132 43.35 23.04 -8.72
C ASN A 132 42.09 22.69 -7.91
N LYS A 133 41.48 23.67 -7.23
CA LYS A 133 40.22 23.48 -6.50
C LYS A 133 39.04 23.14 -7.42
N SER A 134 38.94 23.77 -8.59
CA SER A 134 37.88 23.45 -9.55
C SER A 134 38.08 22.06 -10.15
N LEU A 135 39.31 21.68 -10.50
CA LEU A 135 39.63 20.34 -11.01
C LEU A 135 39.32 19.24 -10.00
N VAL A 136 39.62 19.46 -8.71
CA VAL A 136 39.30 18.48 -7.65
C VAL A 136 37.79 18.28 -7.53
N ALA A 137 37.01 19.35 -7.59
CA ALA A 137 35.56 19.23 -7.50
C ALA A 137 34.90 18.72 -8.77
N GLU A 138 35.47 18.96 -9.95
CA GLU A 138 35.08 18.28 -11.18
C GLU A 138 35.33 16.77 -11.07
N LEU A 139 36.49 16.36 -10.54
CA LEU A 139 36.77 14.94 -10.27
C LEU A 139 35.79 14.35 -9.26
N ASP A 140 35.46 15.06 -8.19
CA ASP A 140 34.49 14.59 -7.20
C ASP A 140 33.06 14.52 -7.78
N ALA A 141 32.69 15.44 -8.66
CA ALA A 141 31.43 15.40 -9.40
C ALA A 141 31.38 14.20 -10.36
N LEU A 142 32.45 13.96 -11.13
CA LEU A 142 32.57 12.81 -12.03
C LEU A 142 32.52 11.49 -11.26
N ARG A 143 33.19 11.40 -10.11
CA ARG A 143 33.13 10.22 -9.23
C ARG A 143 31.72 10.00 -8.67
N ALA A 144 31.04 11.07 -8.26
CA ALA A 144 29.67 10.98 -7.78
C ALA A 144 28.74 10.48 -8.89
N LEU A 145 28.89 11.00 -10.11
CA LEU A 145 28.13 10.58 -11.29
C LEU A 145 28.43 9.11 -11.67
N ARG A 146 29.69 8.69 -11.60
CA ARG A 146 30.03 7.29 -11.86
C ARG A 146 29.44 6.33 -10.82
N LEU A 147 29.37 6.75 -9.56
CA LEU A 147 28.74 5.95 -8.51
C LEU A 147 27.23 5.84 -8.70
N THR A 148 26.55 6.90 -9.17
CA THR A 148 25.11 6.83 -9.47
C THR A 148 24.87 5.94 -10.68
N GLU A 149 25.66 6.04 -11.75
CA GLU A 149 25.54 5.16 -12.93
C GLU A 149 25.72 3.68 -12.56
N VAL A 150 26.66 3.35 -11.66
CA VAL A 150 26.86 1.97 -11.20
C VAL A 150 25.67 1.49 -10.37
N ALA A 151 25.16 2.31 -9.46
CA ALA A 151 23.96 1.97 -8.68
C ALA A 151 22.72 1.75 -9.57
N GLU A 152 22.53 2.61 -10.59
CA GLU A 152 21.46 2.45 -11.59
C GLU A 152 21.65 1.16 -12.40
N MET A 153 22.87 0.83 -12.81
CA MET A 153 23.18 -0.44 -13.49
C MET A 153 22.87 -1.65 -12.61
N ASP A 154 23.25 -1.62 -11.33
CA ASP A 154 22.97 -2.70 -10.38
C ASP A 154 21.45 -2.87 -10.17
N GLU A 155 20.69 -1.77 -10.10
CA GLU A 155 19.22 -1.81 -10.02
C GLU A 155 18.59 -2.40 -11.29
N ILE A 156 19.09 -2.02 -12.48
CA ILE A 156 18.65 -2.61 -13.75
C ILE A 156 18.97 -4.10 -13.81
N LEU A 157 20.17 -4.52 -13.39
CA LEU A 157 20.55 -5.93 -13.34
C LEU A 157 19.64 -6.73 -12.41
N ALA A 158 19.38 -6.23 -11.20
CA ALA A 158 18.47 -6.85 -10.25
C ALA A 158 17.03 -6.95 -10.78
N ALA A 159 16.58 -5.97 -11.57
CA ALA A 159 15.27 -6.01 -12.23
C ALA A 159 15.22 -7.03 -13.39
N LEU A 160 16.33 -7.26 -14.09
CA LEU A 160 16.42 -8.19 -15.22
C LEU A 160 16.64 -9.65 -14.79
N GLU A 161 17.34 -9.89 -13.68
CA GLU A 161 17.64 -11.22 -13.12
C GLU A 161 16.43 -12.18 -13.04
N PRO A 162 15.25 -11.79 -12.52
CA PRO A 162 14.07 -12.66 -12.47
C PRO A 162 13.52 -13.05 -13.85
N HIS A 163 13.87 -12.33 -14.92
CA HIS A 163 13.48 -12.65 -16.29
C HIS A 163 14.54 -13.47 -17.04
N LEU A 164 15.77 -13.55 -16.51
CA LEU A 164 16.89 -14.28 -17.07
C LEU A 164 16.98 -15.72 -16.53
N THR A 165 16.45 -15.99 -15.33
CA THR A 165 16.34 -17.35 -14.81
C THR A 165 15.15 -18.06 -15.46
N PRO A 166 15.34 -19.15 -16.22
CA PRO A 166 14.23 -19.91 -16.79
C PRO A 166 13.35 -20.42 -15.65
N THR A 167 12.04 -20.15 -15.74
CA THR A 167 11.03 -20.72 -14.84
C THR A 167 11.25 -22.22 -14.73
N PRO A 168 11.47 -22.78 -13.52
CA PRO A 168 11.57 -24.23 -13.36
C PRO A 168 10.23 -24.85 -13.77
N ASN A 169 10.28 -25.73 -14.76
CA ASN A 169 9.17 -26.61 -15.14
C ASN A 169 8.80 -27.56 -14.00
#